data_AF-A0A090Q7A9-F1
#
_entry.id   AF-A0A090Q7A9-F1
#
_cell.length_a   1.000
_cell.length_b   1.000
_cell.length_c   1.000
_cell.angle_alpha   90.00
_cell.angle_beta   90.00
_cell.angle_gamma   90.00
#
_symmetry.space_group_name_H-M   'P 1'
#
loop_
_entity.id
_entity.type
_entity.pdbx_description
1 polymer ?
#
loop_
_entity_poly.entity_id
_entity_poly.type
_entity_poly.pdbx_seq_one_letter_code
_entity_poly.pdbx_strand_id
1 'polypeptide(L)'
;MLAGLFLLLSCKTNVFTGKKTLNFMSNSQLFPMAFAQYDDFLNQNNVVTGTSEAKMIEDVGNKIRIAAQRWLSALGEEAYLKDYKWEYNLVKDETVNAWCMPGGKIVFYTGILPICQGESGVAVVMGHEVAHALADHGAQRMSAAQVQALGAVGVAVGSQVAGANQQTQQILNQAYGLGSQLGGMLPFSRSHETEADKIGLYLSAIAGYDPYEAPELWKRMKAASGGQAPPEFLSTHPSNDSRIEFLNQLAPKAKEEAKKYGVTSFK
;
A
#
# COMPACT_ATOMS: atom_id res chain seq x y z
N MET A 1 31.67 17.59 2.55
CA MET A 1 31.13 17.48 3.92
C MET A 1 29.65 17.84 4.05
N LEU A 2 29.08 18.77 3.25
CA LEU A 2 27.65 19.14 3.35
C LEU A 2 26.66 18.07 2.85
N ALA A 3 27.00 17.28 1.82
CA ALA A 3 26.10 16.22 1.30
C ALA A 3 25.86 15.06 2.29
N GLY A 4 26.85 14.73 3.13
CA GLY A 4 26.72 13.70 4.17
C GLY A 4 25.86 14.12 5.36
N LEU A 5 25.72 15.44 5.59
CA LEU A 5 24.93 15.97 6.71
C LEU A 5 23.43 16.03 6.38
N PHE A 6 23.05 16.21 5.12
CA PHE A 6 21.65 16.18 4.67
C PHE A 6 21.04 14.77 4.68
N LEU A 7 21.81 13.73 4.31
CA LEU A 7 21.33 12.34 4.27
C LEU A 7 20.99 11.77 5.67
N LEU A 8 21.60 12.30 6.74
CA LEU A 8 21.35 11.86 8.11
C LEU A 8 20.06 12.44 8.72
N LEU A 9 19.48 13.50 8.12
CA LEU A 9 18.26 14.18 8.60
C LEU A 9 16.98 13.69 7.90
N SER A 10 17.09 12.75 6.96
CA SER A 10 15.99 12.29 6.10
C SER A 10 15.39 10.95 6.49
N CYS A 11 15.66 10.46 7.71
CA CYS A 11 15.06 9.23 8.21
C CYS A 11 13.72 9.53 8.90
N LYS A 12 12.63 8.94 8.40
CA LYS A 12 11.32 8.97 9.05
C LYS A 12 11.13 7.69 9.88
N THR A 13 10.47 7.81 11.02
CA THR A 13 10.10 6.65 11.86
C THR A 13 8.66 6.26 11.54
N ASN A 14 8.44 4.98 11.22
CA ASN A 14 7.09 4.44 11.05
C ASN A 14 6.40 4.40 12.42
N VAL A 15 5.26 5.07 12.54
CA VAL A 15 4.53 5.22 13.82
C VAL A 15 3.95 3.90 14.34
N PHE A 16 3.68 2.93 13.47
CA PHE A 16 3.12 1.63 13.84
C PHE A 16 4.19 0.60 14.24
N THR A 17 5.39 0.67 13.63
CA THR A 17 6.43 -0.34 13.81
C THR A 17 7.68 0.16 14.53
N GLY A 18 7.88 1.47 14.62
CA GLY A 18 9.10 2.11 15.13
C GLY A 18 10.30 2.00 14.18
N LYS A 19 10.14 1.38 13.00
CA LYS A 19 11.22 1.21 12.02
C LYS A 19 11.61 2.55 11.42
N LYS A 20 12.91 2.81 11.34
CA LYS A 20 13.46 4.01 10.69
C LYS A 20 13.83 3.71 9.25
N THR A 21 13.35 4.52 8.32
CA THR A 21 13.60 4.37 6.88
C THR A 21 13.92 5.71 6.24
N LEU A 22 14.68 5.67 5.14
CA LEU A 22 14.97 6.88 4.37
C LEU A 22 13.69 7.34 3.66
N ASN A 23 13.20 8.51 4.04
CA ASN A 23 12.06 9.16 3.42
C ASN A 23 12.19 10.68 3.61
N PHE A 24 12.53 11.38 2.52
CA PHE A 24 12.63 12.85 2.50
C PHE A 24 11.48 13.51 1.74
N MET A 25 10.48 12.74 1.31
CA MET A 25 9.30 13.27 0.63
C MET A 25 8.27 13.72 1.67
N SER A 26 7.94 15.01 1.69
CA SER A 26 6.86 15.52 2.54
C SER A 26 5.48 15.34 1.89
N ASN A 27 4.41 15.26 2.69
CA ASN A 27 3.04 15.17 2.17
C ASN A 27 2.68 16.36 1.27
N SER A 28 3.17 17.57 1.58
CA SER A 28 2.89 18.76 0.77
C SER A 28 3.53 18.71 -0.62
N GLN A 29 4.65 17.98 -0.76
CA GLN A 29 5.26 17.72 -2.06
C GLN A 29 4.56 16.55 -2.77
N LEU A 30 4.25 15.49 -2.03
CA LEU A 30 3.84 14.20 -2.60
C LEU A 30 2.34 14.15 -2.97
N PHE A 31 1.47 14.67 -2.12
CA PHE A 31 0.01 14.51 -2.27
C PHE A 31 -0.53 15.19 -3.53
N PRO A 32 -0.13 16.42 -3.91
CA PRO A 32 -0.62 17.03 -5.14
C PRO A 32 -0.32 16.19 -6.39
N MET A 33 0.90 15.62 -6.47
CA MET A 33 1.28 14.75 -7.58
C MET A 33 0.52 13.41 -7.55
N ALA A 34 0.38 12.81 -6.36
CA ALA A 34 -0.37 11.57 -6.20
C ALA A 34 -1.84 11.73 -6.58
N PHE A 35 -2.48 12.82 -6.16
CA PHE A 35 -3.89 13.08 -6.46
C PHE A 35 -4.12 13.34 -7.94
N ALA A 36 -3.25 14.13 -8.59
CA ALA A 36 -3.33 14.34 -10.03
C ALA A 36 -3.18 13.03 -10.81
N GLN A 37 -2.19 12.19 -10.43
CA GLN A 37 -2.00 10.89 -11.09
C GLN A 37 -3.16 9.91 -10.83
N TYR A 38 -3.79 9.98 -9.66
CA TYR A 38 -4.98 9.20 -9.33
C TYR A 38 -6.17 9.62 -10.19
N ASP A 39 -6.43 10.93 -10.28
CA ASP A 39 -7.52 11.48 -11.09
C ASP A 39 -7.31 11.15 -12.58
N ASP A 40 -6.08 11.30 -13.09
CA ASP A 40 -5.72 10.92 -14.46
C ASP A 40 -5.97 9.43 -14.73
N PHE A 41 -5.63 8.56 -13.77
CA PHE A 41 -5.90 7.13 -13.89
C PHE A 41 -7.41 6.86 -13.95
N LEU A 42 -8.21 7.44 -13.05
CA LEU A 42 -9.66 7.23 -13.04
C LEU A 42 -10.33 7.76 -14.32
N ASN A 43 -9.87 8.88 -14.85
CA ASN A 43 -10.38 9.46 -16.10
C ASN A 43 -10.08 8.59 -17.34
N GLN A 44 -9.03 7.77 -17.27
CA GLN A 44 -8.62 6.87 -18.36
C GLN A 44 -9.18 5.45 -18.23
N ASN A 45 -9.88 5.14 -17.14
CA ASN A 45 -10.34 3.80 -16.83
C ASN A 45 -11.85 3.76 -16.56
N ASN A 46 -12.44 2.56 -16.68
CA ASN A 46 -13.88 2.37 -16.48
C ASN A 46 -14.21 2.22 -15.00
N VAL A 47 -14.46 3.34 -14.31
CA VAL A 47 -14.87 3.34 -12.90
C VAL A 47 -16.29 2.74 -12.75
N VAL A 48 -16.42 1.75 -11.88
CA VAL A 48 -17.68 1.09 -11.53
C VAL A 48 -18.34 1.85 -10.39
N THR A 49 -19.56 2.32 -10.62
CA THR A 49 -20.36 3.04 -9.61
C THR A 49 -21.76 2.44 -9.48
N GLY A 50 -22.41 2.64 -8.34
CA GLY A 50 -23.81 2.22 -8.11
C GLY A 50 -24.04 0.71 -7.97
N THR A 51 -22.99 -0.12 -7.94
CA THR A 51 -23.10 -1.57 -7.72
C THR A 51 -22.88 -1.94 -6.25
N SER A 52 -23.33 -3.14 -5.85
CA SER A 52 -23.08 -3.70 -4.53
C SER A 52 -21.58 -3.86 -4.25
N GLU A 53 -20.79 -4.20 -5.26
CA GLU A 53 -19.36 -4.40 -5.17
C GLU A 53 -18.63 -3.08 -4.96
N ALA A 54 -18.96 -2.04 -5.74
CA ALA A 54 -18.39 -0.70 -5.57
C ALA A 54 -18.72 -0.15 -4.17
N LYS A 55 -19.96 -0.33 -3.72
CA LYS A 55 -20.38 0.04 -2.37
C LYS A 55 -19.63 -0.74 -1.28
N MET A 56 -19.42 -2.04 -1.47
CA MET A 56 -18.63 -2.85 -0.53
C MET A 56 -17.19 -2.35 -0.42
N ILE A 57 -16.53 -2.01 -1.54
CA ILE A 57 -15.17 -1.42 -1.52
C ILE A 57 -15.15 -0.13 -0.69
N GLU A 58 -16.11 0.77 -0.91
CA GLU A 58 -16.20 2.04 -0.16
C GLU A 58 -16.47 1.81 1.34
N ASP A 59 -17.45 0.95 1.66
CA ASP A 59 -17.83 0.66 3.04
C ASP A 59 -16.69 0.00 3.82
N VAL A 60 -15.96 -0.93 3.19
CA VAL A 60 -14.76 -1.57 3.78
C VAL A 60 -13.63 -0.56 3.95
N GLY A 61 -13.36 0.27 2.93
CA GLY A 61 -12.36 1.33 3.01
C GLY A 61 -12.62 2.29 4.17
N ASN A 62 -13.87 2.71 4.35
CA ASN A 62 -14.28 3.55 5.48
C ASN A 62 -14.06 2.88 6.85
N LYS A 63 -14.32 1.58 6.98
CA LYS A 63 -14.05 0.84 8.22
C LYS A 63 -12.55 0.76 8.52
N ILE A 64 -11.73 0.47 7.51
CA ILE A 64 -10.27 0.43 7.65
C ILE A 64 -9.71 1.81 8.01
N ARG A 65 -10.21 2.88 7.39
CA ARG A 65 -9.86 4.27 7.76
C ARG A 65 -10.18 4.58 9.22
N ILE A 66 -11.36 4.18 9.70
CA ILE A 66 -11.75 4.39 11.10
C ILE A 66 -10.84 3.58 12.04
N ALA A 67 -10.49 2.35 11.67
CA ALA A 67 -9.52 1.55 12.42
C ALA A 67 -8.14 2.21 12.48
N ALA A 68 -7.65 2.75 11.36
CA ALA A 68 -6.39 3.48 11.30
C ALA A 68 -6.43 4.72 12.20
N GLN A 69 -7.51 5.51 12.14
CA GLN A 69 -7.70 6.67 12.99
C GLN A 69 -7.67 6.30 14.48
N ARG A 70 -8.37 5.23 14.89
CA ARG A 70 -8.37 4.75 16.28
C ARG A 70 -6.98 4.33 16.74
N TRP A 71 -6.26 3.59 15.90
CA TRP A 71 -4.91 3.14 16.24
C TRP A 71 -3.94 4.32 16.36
N LEU A 72 -3.98 5.26 15.41
CA LEU A 72 -3.14 6.47 15.45
C LEU A 72 -3.46 7.35 16.66
N SER A 73 -4.73 7.53 17.02
CA SER A 73 -5.10 8.23 18.25
C SER A 73 -4.56 7.54 19.51
N ALA A 74 -4.59 6.21 19.58
CA ALA A 74 -3.98 5.48 20.69
C ALA A 74 -2.46 5.61 20.76
N LEU A 75 -1.81 6.00 19.65
CA LEU A 75 -0.38 6.29 19.56
C LEU A 75 -0.05 7.77 19.78
N GLY A 76 -1.05 8.65 19.97
CA GLY A 76 -0.86 10.10 20.10
C GLY A 76 -0.54 10.81 18.77
N GLU A 77 -0.96 10.22 17.65
CA GLU A 77 -0.68 10.66 16.28
C GLU A 77 -1.97 11.16 15.57
N GLU A 78 -2.82 11.91 16.28
CA GLU A 78 -4.14 12.34 15.77
C GLU A 78 -4.05 13.20 14.50
N ALA A 79 -2.96 13.95 14.35
CA ALA A 79 -2.72 14.80 13.19
C ALA A 79 -2.19 14.04 11.96
N TYR A 80 -1.86 12.75 12.08
CA TYR A 80 -1.20 11.97 11.02
C TYR A 80 -2.03 11.92 9.72
N LEU A 81 -3.36 11.88 9.85
CA LEU A 81 -4.29 11.78 8.72
C LEU A 81 -4.85 13.12 8.26
N LYS A 82 -4.41 14.26 8.80
CA LYS A 82 -5.06 15.58 8.58
C LYS A 82 -5.17 15.97 7.10
N ASP A 83 -4.16 15.59 6.30
CA ASP A 83 -4.08 15.94 4.88
C ASP A 83 -4.57 14.81 3.95
N TYR A 84 -4.94 13.64 4.51
CA TYR A 84 -5.45 12.53 3.72
C TYR A 84 -6.80 12.87 3.09
N LYS A 85 -6.97 12.50 1.82
CA LYS A 85 -8.19 12.66 1.02
C LYS A 85 -8.65 11.29 0.55
N TRP A 86 -9.16 10.53 1.53
CA TRP A 86 -9.57 9.14 1.34
C TRP A 86 -10.53 8.96 0.18
N GLU A 87 -10.23 8.00 -0.69
CA GLU A 87 -11.03 7.66 -1.85
C GLU A 87 -10.78 6.20 -2.24
N TYR A 88 -11.86 5.48 -2.49
CA TYR A 88 -11.84 4.05 -2.80
C TYR A 88 -12.67 3.83 -4.05
N ASN A 89 -12.03 3.38 -5.13
CA ASN A 89 -12.71 3.18 -6.40
C ASN A 89 -12.57 1.73 -6.87
N LEU A 90 -13.64 1.21 -7.47
CA LEU A 90 -13.62 -0.05 -8.20
C LEU A 90 -13.52 0.26 -9.69
N VAL A 91 -12.61 -0.40 -10.39
CA VAL A 91 -12.40 -0.26 -11.83
C VAL A 91 -12.72 -1.59 -12.52
N LYS A 92 -13.45 -1.50 -13.64
CA LYS A 92 -13.80 -2.64 -14.48
C LYS A 92 -12.60 -3.06 -15.30
N ASP A 93 -11.86 -4.02 -14.75
CA ASP A 93 -10.68 -4.65 -15.32
C ASP A 93 -10.57 -6.07 -14.74
N GLU A 94 -10.31 -7.07 -15.60
CA GLU A 94 -10.21 -8.49 -15.21
C GLU A 94 -8.86 -8.84 -14.58
N THR A 95 -7.90 -7.92 -14.61
CA THR A 95 -6.62 -8.06 -13.91
C THR A 95 -6.88 -8.25 -12.42
N VAL A 96 -6.30 -9.31 -11.85
CA VAL A 96 -6.29 -9.53 -10.40
C VAL A 96 -5.33 -8.51 -9.79
N ASN A 97 -5.87 -7.36 -9.34
CA ASN A 97 -5.07 -6.30 -8.73
C ASN A 97 -5.86 -5.38 -7.80
N ALA A 98 -5.12 -4.72 -6.91
CA ALA A 98 -5.51 -3.54 -6.15
C ALA A 98 -4.22 -2.76 -5.87
N TRP A 99 -4.33 -1.44 -5.72
CA TRP A 99 -3.17 -0.61 -5.40
C TRP A 99 -3.57 0.65 -4.64
N CYS A 100 -2.57 1.30 -4.03
CA CYS A 100 -2.73 2.56 -3.35
C CYS A 100 -1.73 3.64 -3.81
N MET A 101 -2.13 4.88 -3.55
CA MET A 101 -1.30 6.06 -3.60
C MET A 101 -1.37 6.81 -2.25
N PRO A 102 -0.39 7.69 -1.96
CA PRO A 102 -0.34 8.48 -0.74
C PRO A 102 -1.61 9.30 -0.54
N GLY A 103 -1.95 9.57 0.73
CA GLY A 103 -3.12 10.37 1.08
C GLY A 103 -4.45 9.62 1.02
N GLY A 104 -4.42 8.27 0.98
CA GLY A 104 -5.62 7.46 1.12
C GLY A 104 -6.36 7.22 -0.20
N LYS A 105 -5.64 7.18 -1.31
CA LYS A 105 -6.17 6.90 -2.64
C LYS A 105 -6.01 5.43 -2.98
N ILE A 106 -7.09 4.67 -3.10
CA ILE A 106 -7.06 3.21 -3.32
C ILE A 106 -7.90 2.86 -4.56
N VAL A 107 -7.41 1.91 -5.36
CA VAL A 107 -8.15 1.29 -6.47
C VAL A 107 -8.20 -0.22 -6.30
N PHE A 108 -9.38 -0.78 -6.56
CA PHE A 108 -9.61 -2.21 -6.74
C PHE A 108 -9.98 -2.49 -8.20
N TYR A 109 -9.56 -3.65 -8.70
CA TYR A 109 -9.91 -4.12 -10.03
C TYR A 109 -10.98 -5.21 -9.87
N THR A 110 -11.97 -5.26 -10.75
CA THR A 110 -13.03 -6.29 -10.66
C THR A 110 -12.47 -7.72 -10.66
N GLY A 111 -11.30 -7.96 -11.28
CA GLY A 111 -10.62 -9.25 -11.32
C GLY A 111 -10.20 -9.81 -9.96
N ILE A 112 -9.97 -8.99 -8.93
CA ILE A 112 -9.57 -9.48 -7.60
C ILE A 112 -10.76 -9.98 -6.74
N LEU A 113 -11.98 -9.52 -7.05
CA LEU A 113 -13.17 -9.80 -6.22
C LEU A 113 -13.49 -11.30 -6.06
N PRO A 114 -13.36 -12.17 -7.10
CA PRO A 114 -13.56 -13.61 -6.94
C PRO A 114 -12.58 -14.26 -5.93
N ILE A 115 -11.37 -13.72 -5.78
CA ILE A 115 -10.38 -14.20 -4.80
C ILE A 115 -10.72 -13.70 -3.39
N CYS A 116 -11.25 -12.48 -3.28
CA CYS A 116 -11.68 -11.92 -2.01
C CYS A 116 -12.84 -12.71 -1.38
N GLN A 117 -13.73 -13.30 -2.19
CA GLN A 117 -14.89 -14.07 -1.70
C GLN A 117 -15.79 -13.29 -0.71
N GLY A 118 -15.88 -11.97 -0.87
CA GLY A 118 -16.75 -11.10 -0.08
C GLY A 118 -16.00 -10.10 0.80
N GLU A 119 -16.74 -9.53 1.75
CA GLU A 119 -16.32 -8.37 2.56
C GLU A 119 -15.03 -8.61 3.34
N SER A 120 -14.87 -9.78 3.98
CA SER A 120 -13.69 -10.09 4.81
C SER A 120 -12.42 -10.19 3.97
N GLY A 121 -12.46 -10.80 2.77
CA GLY A 121 -11.31 -10.81 1.88
C GLY A 121 -11.00 -9.45 1.26
N VAL A 122 -12.03 -8.65 0.96
CA VAL A 122 -11.83 -7.23 0.57
C VAL A 122 -11.14 -6.46 1.71
N ALA A 123 -11.51 -6.71 2.96
CA ALA A 123 -10.90 -6.06 4.11
C ALA A 123 -9.42 -6.40 4.26
N VAL A 124 -9.02 -7.65 3.98
CA VAL A 124 -7.61 -8.05 3.97
C VAL A 124 -6.82 -7.24 2.93
N VAL A 125 -7.30 -7.20 1.67
CA VAL A 125 -6.61 -6.45 0.60
C VAL A 125 -6.60 -4.95 0.91
N MET A 126 -7.73 -4.40 1.35
CA MET A 126 -7.86 -2.98 1.70
C MET A 126 -6.93 -2.62 2.86
N GLY A 127 -6.87 -3.44 3.90
CA GLY A 127 -5.96 -3.25 5.02
C GLY A 127 -4.50 -3.23 4.59
N HIS A 128 -4.12 -4.13 3.67
CA HIS A 128 -2.78 -4.20 3.10
C HIS A 128 -2.43 -2.94 2.27
N GLU A 129 -3.31 -2.51 1.38
CA GLU A 129 -3.10 -1.30 0.57
C GLU A 129 -3.05 -0.03 1.43
N VAL A 130 -3.96 0.10 2.39
CA VAL A 130 -3.95 1.23 3.34
C VAL A 130 -2.66 1.21 4.17
N ALA A 131 -2.16 0.04 4.56
CA ALA A 131 -0.90 -0.07 5.28
C ALA A 131 0.30 0.43 4.45
N HIS A 132 0.33 0.18 3.14
CA HIS A 132 1.36 0.76 2.26
C HIS A 132 1.34 2.29 2.24
N ALA A 133 0.15 2.88 2.16
CA ALA A 133 -0.01 4.33 2.21
C ALA A 133 0.40 4.92 3.57
N LEU A 134 -0.05 4.30 4.67
CA LEU A 134 0.24 4.73 6.03
C LEU A 134 1.72 4.58 6.41
N ALA A 135 2.40 3.56 5.90
CA ALA A 135 3.83 3.33 6.11
C ALA A 135 4.73 4.13 5.15
N ASP A 136 4.14 4.98 4.29
CA ASP A 136 4.84 5.77 3.27
C ASP A 136 5.70 4.93 2.31
N HIS A 137 5.33 3.67 2.05
CA HIS A 137 6.16 2.76 1.25
C HIS A 137 6.44 3.29 -0.16
N GLY A 138 5.48 3.99 -0.78
CA GLY A 138 5.69 4.66 -2.05
C GLY A 138 6.66 5.83 -1.98
N ALA A 139 6.55 6.66 -0.94
CA ALA A 139 7.46 7.79 -0.71
C ALA A 139 8.90 7.31 -0.46
N GLN A 140 9.06 6.22 0.31
CA GLN A 140 10.35 5.56 0.52
C GLN A 140 10.97 5.06 -0.79
N ARG A 141 10.15 4.45 -1.68
CA ARG A 141 10.61 4.02 -3.01
C ARG A 141 11.01 5.19 -3.89
N MET A 142 10.25 6.30 -3.87
CA MET A 142 10.63 7.52 -4.58
C MET A 142 11.94 8.11 -4.05
N SER A 143 12.11 8.17 -2.73
CA SER A 143 13.36 8.63 -2.11
C SER A 143 14.54 7.77 -2.53
N ALA A 144 14.39 6.44 -2.51
CA ALA A 144 15.43 5.52 -2.97
C ALA A 144 15.75 5.71 -4.46
N ALA A 145 14.74 5.84 -5.32
CA ALA A 145 14.92 6.06 -6.76
C ALA A 145 15.64 7.38 -7.05
N GLN A 146 15.32 8.45 -6.33
CA GLN A 146 16.02 9.74 -6.46
C GLN A 146 17.48 9.65 -6.00
N VAL A 147 17.77 8.96 -4.90
CA VAL A 147 19.16 8.74 -4.46
C VAL A 147 19.94 7.91 -5.48
N GLN A 148 19.33 6.87 -6.05
CA GLN A 148 19.94 6.07 -7.12
C GLN A 148 20.20 6.92 -8.36
N ALA A 149 19.25 7.75 -8.77
CA ALA A 149 19.41 8.66 -9.91
C ALA A 149 20.54 9.68 -9.68
N LEU A 150 20.61 10.28 -8.49
CA LEU A 150 21.71 11.20 -8.13
C LEU A 150 23.07 10.49 -8.07
N GLY A 151 23.10 9.25 -7.55
CA GLY A 151 24.30 8.41 -7.57
C GLY A 151 24.76 8.07 -8.99
N ALA A 152 23.82 7.83 -9.91
CA ALA A 152 24.11 7.63 -11.33
C ALA A 152 24.59 8.92 -12.01
N VAL A 153 24.05 10.09 -11.65
CA VAL A 153 24.50 11.40 -12.16
C VAL A 153 25.91 11.75 -11.66
N GLY A 154 26.31 11.31 -10.47
CA GLY A 154 27.70 11.41 -10.00
C GLY A 154 28.71 10.62 -10.84
N VAL A 155 28.25 9.59 -11.56
CA VAL A 155 29.03 8.83 -12.56
C VAL A 155 28.87 9.45 -13.96
N ALA A 156 27.80 10.21 -14.20
CA ALA A 156 27.43 10.82 -15.48
C ALA A 156 27.57 12.36 -15.49
N VAL A 157 28.67 12.91 -14.93
CA VAL A 157 29.07 14.30 -15.19
C VAL A 157 29.47 14.42 -16.67
N GLY A 158 28.48 14.51 -17.54
CA GLY A 158 28.63 14.51 -19.00
C GLY A 158 27.34 14.75 -19.79
N SER A 159 26.15 14.64 -19.20
CA SER A 159 24.90 14.90 -19.92
C SER A 159 23.95 15.78 -19.13
N GLN A 160 23.81 17.02 -19.59
CA GLN A 160 22.72 17.90 -19.18
C GLN A 160 21.40 17.33 -19.69
N VAL A 161 20.38 17.22 -18.82
CA VAL A 161 19.01 16.95 -19.29
C VAL A 161 18.02 17.84 -18.56
N ALA A 162 17.39 18.70 -19.36
CA ALA A 162 16.11 19.33 -19.12
C ALA A 162 14.99 18.28 -19.27
N GLY A 163 14.15 18.08 -18.25
CA GLY A 163 13.04 17.12 -18.36
C GLY A 163 12.29 16.73 -17.08
N ALA A 164 12.24 17.60 -16.07
CA ALA A 164 11.71 17.26 -14.74
C ALA A 164 10.32 16.60 -14.74
N ASN A 165 9.43 16.93 -15.68
CA ASN A 165 8.05 16.41 -15.69
C ASN A 165 7.94 14.94 -16.14
N GLN A 166 8.59 14.54 -17.23
CA GLN A 166 8.52 13.15 -17.70
C GLN A 166 9.28 12.18 -16.78
N GLN A 167 10.45 12.62 -16.28
CA GLN A 167 11.24 11.82 -15.36
C GLN A 167 10.52 11.63 -14.01
N THR A 168 9.84 12.65 -13.50
CA THR A 168 9.03 12.54 -12.27
C THR A 168 7.87 11.57 -12.47
N GLN A 169 7.19 11.61 -13.62
CA GLN A 169 6.10 10.66 -13.90
C GLN A 169 6.58 9.22 -14.02
N GLN A 170 7.74 8.99 -14.63
CA GLN A 170 8.35 7.65 -14.67
C GLN A 170 8.71 7.12 -13.28
N ILE A 171 9.28 7.98 -12.43
CA ILE A 171 9.60 7.61 -11.03
C ILE A 171 8.33 7.32 -10.23
N LEU A 172 7.27 8.11 -10.43
CA LEU A 172 5.96 7.85 -9.81
C LEU A 172 5.42 6.49 -10.25
N ASN A 173 5.35 6.24 -11.57
CA ASN A 173 4.86 4.97 -12.11
C ASN A 173 5.67 3.77 -11.58
N GLN A 174 7.01 3.89 -11.53
CA GLN A 174 7.86 2.85 -10.98
C GLN A 174 7.68 2.66 -9.46
N ALA A 175 7.49 3.73 -8.70
CA ALA A 175 7.34 3.67 -7.25
C ALA A 175 5.96 3.15 -6.81
N TYR A 176 4.94 3.26 -7.65
CA TYR A 176 3.57 2.82 -7.36
C TYR A 176 3.09 1.64 -8.22
N GLY A 177 3.95 1.12 -9.11
CA GLY A 177 3.63 -0.03 -9.97
C GLY A 177 2.61 0.29 -11.08
N LEU A 178 2.47 1.55 -11.46
CA LEU A 178 1.51 1.96 -12.50
C LEU A 178 2.10 1.66 -13.87
N GLY A 179 1.54 0.69 -14.58
CA GLY A 179 1.82 0.46 -16.01
C GLY A 179 3.07 -0.35 -16.37
N SER A 180 3.65 -1.18 -15.50
CA SER A 180 4.75 -2.08 -15.91
C SER A 180 4.70 -3.48 -15.28
N GLN A 181 4.71 -4.52 -16.13
CA GLN A 181 4.93 -5.95 -15.84
C GLN A 181 6.37 -6.31 -15.38
N LEU A 182 7.12 -5.36 -14.80
CA LEU A 182 8.52 -5.57 -14.43
C LEU A 182 8.74 -5.31 -12.93
N GLY A 183 8.18 -6.20 -12.12
CA GLY A 183 8.44 -6.33 -10.68
C GLY A 183 9.81 -6.95 -10.40
N GLY A 184 10.88 -6.18 -10.60
CA GLY A 184 12.20 -6.54 -10.09
C GLY A 184 12.22 -6.44 -8.56
N MET A 185 12.19 -7.59 -7.86
CA MET A 185 12.25 -7.67 -6.39
C MET A 185 13.55 -7.07 -5.82
N LEU A 186 13.55 -5.77 -5.55
CA LEU A 186 14.55 -5.14 -4.68
C LEU A 186 14.27 -5.55 -3.21
N PRO A 187 15.29 -5.66 -2.34
CA PRO A 187 15.12 -5.99 -0.92
C PRO A 187 14.16 -5.04 -0.17
N PHE A 188 14.03 -3.80 -0.65
CA PHE A 188 13.06 -2.83 -0.15
C PHE A 188 11.60 -3.35 -0.27
N SER A 189 11.24 -4.00 -1.39
CA SER A 189 9.89 -4.53 -1.64
C SER A 189 9.47 -5.56 -0.59
N ARG A 190 10.30 -6.58 -0.32
CA ARG A 190 9.96 -7.66 0.64
C ARG A 190 9.76 -7.14 2.07
N SER A 191 10.57 -6.17 2.49
CA SER A 191 10.44 -5.57 3.81
C SER A 191 9.17 -4.72 3.93
N HIS A 192 8.77 -4.05 2.83
CA HIS A 192 7.51 -3.31 2.76
C HIS A 192 6.31 -4.25 2.81
N GLU A 193 6.34 -5.36 2.08
CA GLU A 193 5.26 -6.36 2.10
C GLU A 193 5.03 -6.91 3.52
N THR A 194 6.10 -7.29 4.22
CA THR A 194 6.01 -7.83 5.59
C THR A 194 5.46 -6.78 6.57
N GLU A 195 5.85 -5.52 6.40
CA GLU A 195 5.38 -4.39 7.21
C GLU A 195 3.91 -4.06 6.90
N ALA A 196 3.52 -4.07 5.63
CA ALA A 196 2.16 -3.84 5.18
C ALA A 196 1.22 -4.97 5.60
N ASP A 197 1.66 -6.24 5.53
CA ASP A 197 0.93 -7.38 6.08
C ASP A 197 0.67 -7.21 7.56
N LYS A 198 1.68 -6.81 8.33
CA LYS A 198 1.54 -6.65 9.78
C LYS A 198 0.54 -5.56 10.13
N ILE A 199 0.72 -4.37 9.56
CA ILE A 199 -0.14 -3.22 9.82
C ILE A 199 -1.55 -3.50 9.29
N GLY A 200 -1.68 -4.02 8.06
CA GLY A 200 -2.96 -4.31 7.42
C GLY A 200 -3.78 -5.37 8.15
N LEU A 201 -3.13 -6.40 8.69
CA LEU A 201 -3.80 -7.42 9.52
C LEU A 201 -4.36 -6.81 10.81
N TYR A 202 -3.60 -5.93 11.45
CA TYR A 202 -4.03 -5.24 12.67
C TYR A 202 -5.18 -4.27 12.37
N LEU A 203 -5.10 -3.51 11.28
CA LEU A 203 -6.19 -2.63 10.82
C LEU A 203 -7.47 -3.43 10.56
N SER A 204 -7.36 -4.56 9.87
CA SER A 204 -8.49 -5.45 9.58
C SER A 204 -9.14 -5.97 10.87
N ALA A 205 -8.33 -6.40 11.83
CA ALA A 205 -8.80 -6.87 13.12
C ALA A 205 -9.46 -5.73 13.94
N ILE A 206 -8.87 -4.53 13.99
CA ILE A 206 -9.43 -3.35 14.66
C ILE A 206 -10.74 -2.89 13.98
N ALA A 207 -10.87 -3.12 12.67
CA ALA A 207 -12.11 -2.89 11.92
C ALA A 207 -13.18 -3.98 12.15
N GLY A 208 -12.86 -5.07 12.85
CA GLY A 208 -13.79 -6.14 13.23
C GLY A 208 -13.81 -7.35 12.31
N TYR A 209 -12.83 -7.51 11.41
CA TYR A 209 -12.71 -8.67 10.53
C TYR A 209 -11.79 -9.73 11.12
N ASP A 210 -12.09 -11.02 10.92
CA ASP A 210 -11.24 -12.09 11.44
C ASP A 210 -9.85 -12.05 10.76
N PRO A 211 -8.75 -11.82 11.51
CA PRO A 211 -7.40 -11.85 10.93
C PRO A 211 -7.00 -13.22 10.36
N TYR A 212 -7.70 -14.32 10.65
CA TYR A 212 -7.46 -15.59 9.96
C TYR A 212 -7.93 -15.60 8.49
N GLU A 213 -8.68 -14.59 8.04
CA GLU A 213 -9.03 -14.47 6.62
C GLU A 213 -7.82 -14.14 5.75
N ALA A 214 -6.81 -13.44 6.28
CA ALA A 214 -5.63 -13.06 5.52
C ALA A 214 -4.83 -14.25 4.98
N PRO A 215 -4.43 -15.25 5.79
CA PRO A 215 -3.75 -16.43 5.27
C PRO A 215 -4.63 -17.24 4.30
N GLU A 216 -5.96 -17.28 4.48
CA GLU A 216 -6.87 -17.94 3.53
C GLU A 216 -6.92 -17.22 2.18
N LEU A 217 -6.97 -15.88 2.17
CA LEU A 217 -6.90 -15.09 0.94
C LEU A 217 -5.61 -15.38 0.17
N TRP A 218 -4.47 -15.46 0.85
CA TRP A 218 -3.20 -15.78 0.20
C TRP A 218 -3.13 -17.22 -0.33
N LYS A 219 -3.78 -18.19 0.32
CA LYS A 219 -3.95 -19.53 -0.25
C LYS A 219 -4.78 -19.49 -1.54
N ARG A 220 -5.87 -18.71 -1.56
CA ARG A 220 -6.69 -18.53 -2.77
C ARG A 220 -5.92 -17.82 -3.88
N MET A 221 -5.13 -16.80 -3.56
CA MET A 221 -4.25 -16.11 -4.50
C MET A 221 -3.21 -17.07 -5.12
N LYS A 222 -2.58 -17.92 -4.29
CA LYS A 222 -1.64 -18.96 -4.75
C LYS A 222 -2.32 -20.02 -5.62
N ALA A 223 -3.54 -20.42 -5.28
CA ALA A 223 -4.30 -21.37 -6.08
C ALA A 223 -4.67 -20.78 -7.46
N ALA A 224 -5.04 -19.50 -7.50
CA ALA A 224 -5.37 -18.78 -8.73
C ALA A 224 -4.18 -18.63 -9.68
N SER A 225 -2.93 -18.66 -9.19
CA SER A 225 -1.74 -18.53 -10.04
C SER A 225 -1.39 -19.79 -10.83
N GLY A 226 -1.96 -20.96 -10.51
CA GLY A 226 -1.95 -22.17 -11.36
C GLY A 226 -0.59 -22.71 -11.84
N GLY A 227 0.54 -22.23 -11.30
CA GLY A 227 1.89 -22.54 -11.78
C GLY A 227 2.33 -21.81 -13.05
N GLN A 228 1.51 -20.89 -13.60
CA GLN A 228 1.91 -19.96 -14.66
C GLN A 228 2.36 -18.62 -14.08
N ALA A 229 2.70 -17.65 -14.94
CA ALA A 229 3.13 -16.31 -14.52
C ALA A 229 2.19 -15.78 -13.43
N PRO A 230 2.73 -15.32 -12.28
CA PRO A 230 1.91 -14.90 -11.16
C PRO A 230 0.93 -13.81 -11.60
N PRO A 231 -0.33 -13.80 -11.09
CA PRO A 231 -1.25 -12.68 -11.23
C PRO A 231 -0.55 -11.33 -11.04
N GLU A 232 -1.01 -10.27 -11.69
CA GLU A 232 -0.35 -8.95 -11.61
C GLU A 232 -0.16 -8.50 -10.14
N PHE A 233 -1.15 -8.73 -9.28
CA PHE A 233 -1.02 -8.51 -7.84
C PHE A 233 0.13 -9.30 -7.19
N LEU A 234 0.38 -10.54 -7.60
CA LEU A 234 1.52 -11.34 -7.12
C LEU A 234 2.86 -10.90 -7.74
N SER A 235 2.83 -10.18 -8.87
CA SER A 235 4.00 -9.57 -9.48
C SER A 235 4.41 -8.28 -8.75
N THR A 236 3.45 -7.52 -8.22
CA THR A 236 3.70 -6.34 -7.37
C THR A 236 3.85 -6.68 -5.89
N HIS A 237 3.19 -7.75 -5.42
CA HIS A 237 3.17 -8.24 -4.02
C HIS A 237 3.49 -9.75 -3.96
N PRO A 238 4.77 -10.15 -4.07
CA PRO A 238 5.13 -11.57 -4.06
C PRO A 238 4.63 -12.27 -2.80
N SER A 239 4.01 -13.43 -2.98
CA SER A 239 3.60 -14.31 -1.89
C SER A 239 4.39 -15.61 -1.92
N ASN A 240 4.77 -16.08 -0.74
CA ASN A 240 5.41 -17.38 -0.54
C ASN A 240 4.78 -18.06 0.68
N ASP A 241 5.03 -19.35 0.85
CA ASP A 241 4.47 -20.10 1.99
C ASP A 241 4.86 -19.49 3.35
N SER A 242 6.02 -18.82 3.43
CA SER A 242 6.40 -18.07 4.63
C SER A 242 5.52 -16.86 4.92
N ARG A 243 4.90 -16.22 3.92
CA ARG A 243 3.94 -15.13 4.11
C ARG A 243 2.65 -15.63 4.76
N ILE A 244 2.13 -16.77 4.27
CA ILE A 244 0.95 -17.43 4.84
C ILE A 244 1.23 -17.87 6.28
N GLU A 245 2.40 -18.46 6.54
CA GLU A 245 2.80 -18.86 7.89
C GLU A 245 2.94 -17.65 8.82
N PHE A 246 3.59 -16.58 8.35
CA PHE A 246 3.75 -15.33 9.10
C PHE A 246 2.40 -14.73 9.51
N LEU A 247 1.44 -14.66 8.59
CA LEU A 247 0.09 -14.15 8.87
C LEU A 247 -0.67 -15.03 9.88
N ASN A 248 -0.54 -16.36 9.78
CA ASN A 248 -1.10 -17.28 10.78
C ASN A 248 -0.53 -17.05 12.18
N GLN A 249 0.78 -16.84 12.28
CA GLN A 249 1.45 -16.54 13.56
C GLN A 249 1.06 -15.17 14.12
N LEU A 250 0.74 -14.21 13.24
CA LEU A 250 0.38 -12.85 13.61
C LEU A 250 -1.11 -12.71 13.99
N ALA A 251 -2.00 -13.54 13.43
CA ALA A 251 -3.45 -13.44 13.65
C ALA A 251 -3.88 -13.41 15.13
N PRO A 252 -3.35 -14.26 16.05
CA PRO A 252 -3.65 -14.14 17.47
C PRO A 252 -3.28 -12.77 18.07
N LYS A 253 -2.13 -12.21 17.66
CA LYS A 253 -1.68 -10.89 18.13
C LYS A 253 -2.57 -9.77 17.60
N ALA A 254 -3.04 -9.89 16.36
CA ALA A 254 -4.01 -8.95 15.78
C ALA A 254 -5.34 -8.98 16.54
N LYS A 255 -5.84 -10.18 16.92
CA LYS A 255 -7.03 -10.31 17.77
C LYS A 255 -6.84 -9.66 19.14
N GLU A 256 -5.69 -9.89 19.79
CA GLU A 256 -5.36 -9.25 21.08
C GLU A 256 -5.26 -7.73 20.95
N GLU A 257 -4.67 -7.22 19.89
CA GLU A 257 -4.60 -5.77 19.64
C GLU A 257 -6.00 -5.18 19.46
N ALA A 258 -6.87 -5.81 18.66
CA ALA A 258 -8.21 -5.34 18.39
C ALA A 258 -9.09 -5.21 19.66
N LYS A 259 -8.87 -6.08 20.67
CA LYS A 259 -9.56 -6.00 21.97
C LYS A 259 -9.33 -4.67 22.68
N LYS A 260 -8.16 -4.05 22.52
CA LYS A 260 -7.86 -2.71 23.10
C LYS A 260 -8.77 -1.61 22.55
N TYR A 261 -9.38 -1.85 21.39
CA TYR A 261 -10.33 -0.94 20.73
C TYR A 261 -11.78 -1.40 20.86
N GLY A 262 -12.06 -2.34 21.77
CA GLY A 262 -13.41 -2.84 22.07
C GLY A 262 -13.93 -3.92 21.11
N VAL A 263 -13.09 -4.45 20.21
CA VAL A 263 -13.49 -5.53 19.30
C VAL A 263 -13.41 -6.87 20.05
N THR A 264 -14.57 -7.49 20.27
CA THR A 264 -14.69 -8.77 21.01
C THR A 264 -15.27 -9.90 20.17
N SER A 265 -15.79 -9.59 18.98
CA SER A 265 -16.29 -10.53 17.99
C SER A 265 -15.78 -10.14 16.60
N PHE A 266 -15.53 -11.12 15.74
CA PHE A 266 -15.02 -10.91 14.39
C PHE A 266 -16.03 -11.45 13.37
N LYS A 267 -16.13 -10.77 12.23
CA LYS A 267 -16.86 -11.22 11.05
C LYS A 267 -15.98 -12.11 10.17
#